data_AF-A0A1M7RTS1-F1
#
_entry.id   AF-A0A1M7RTS1-F1
#
_cell.length_a   1.000
_cell.length_b   1.000
_cell.length_c   1.000
_cell.angle_alpha   90.00
_cell.angle_beta   90.00
_cell.angle_gamma   90.00
#
_symmetry.space_group_name_H-M   'P 1'
#
loop_
_entity.id
_entity.type
_entity.pdbx_description
1 polymer ?
#
loop_
_entity_poly.entity_id
_entity_poly.type
_entity_poly.pdbx_seq_one_letter_code
_entity_poly.pdbx_strand_id
1 'polypeptide(L)'
;MLTLMEEVLLISLNEEKGNFSFTASTFIDYCLTGAILMELEHLKRIRVDKKTVEVLDARPFNNRRLELALEPMDSSKRHRPPEYWVSKLRSTLKGLRKSLLEEMADKALLREEEQQGFLFFTSTRYPVRDERARKDILDRIHRVLLRGESPDRKTAKLIGLLYASGILPYLVDKGERKEAKKRAKDITKDDILANAVKKAVQATYANPAFY
;
A
#
# COMPACT_ATOMS: atom_id res chain seq x y z
N MET A 1 -7.67 10.03 11.65
CA MET A 1 -7.66 8.59 11.30
C MET A 1 -6.81 8.42 10.06
N LEU A 2 -5.87 7.47 10.06
CA LEU A 2 -4.95 7.26 8.94
C LEU A 2 -5.66 6.66 7.73
N THR A 3 -5.18 6.95 6.53
CA THR A 3 -5.53 6.28 5.27
C THR A 3 -4.90 4.88 5.18
N LEU A 4 -5.29 4.05 4.22
CA LEU A 4 -4.63 2.75 4.03
C LEU A 4 -3.18 2.93 3.58
N MET A 5 -2.92 3.92 2.73
CA MET A 5 -1.57 4.27 2.29
C MET A 5 -0.66 4.68 3.45
N GLU A 6 -1.17 5.52 4.37
CA GLU A 6 -0.42 5.95 5.55
C GLU A 6 -0.12 4.78 6.49
N GLU A 7 -1.10 3.92 6.77
CA GLU A 7 -0.87 2.72 7.61
C GLU A 7 0.17 1.79 6.99
N VAL A 8 0.10 1.58 5.66
CA VAL A 8 1.08 0.78 4.90
C VAL A 8 2.49 1.36 5.03
N LEU A 9 2.67 2.67 4.83
CA LEU A 9 3.99 3.31 4.92
C LEU A 9 4.53 3.27 6.35
N LEU A 10 3.72 3.62 7.33
CA LEU A 10 4.14 3.76 8.73
C LEU A 10 4.71 2.45 9.29
N ILE A 11 4.10 1.32 8.98
CA ILE A 11 4.58 0.00 9.45
C ILE A 11 5.69 -0.59 8.57
N SER A 12 5.89 -0.08 7.34
CA SER A 12 6.90 -0.58 6.40
C SER A 12 8.25 0.13 6.55
N LEU A 13 8.29 1.26 7.25
CA LEU A 13 9.52 1.99 7.57
C LEU A 13 10.27 1.35 8.74
N ASN A 14 11.60 1.40 8.68
CA ASN A 14 12.43 1.28 9.86
C ASN A 14 12.21 2.50 10.76
N GLU A 15 11.94 2.25 12.03
CA GLU A 15 11.51 3.25 13.00
C GLU A 15 12.53 4.38 13.16
N GLU A 16 13.80 4.03 13.39
CA GLU A 16 14.87 5.00 13.61
C GLU A 16 15.47 5.54 12.31
N LYS A 17 15.70 4.66 11.33
CA LYS A 17 16.43 5.02 10.10
C LYS A 17 15.53 5.68 9.05
N GLY A 18 14.21 5.56 9.16
CA GLY A 18 13.27 6.14 8.21
C GLY A 18 13.40 5.59 6.78
N ASN A 19 13.95 4.39 6.62
CA ASN A 19 14.15 3.74 5.33
C ASN A 19 13.35 2.43 5.23
N PHE A 20 13.11 1.99 4.00
CA PHE A 20 12.48 0.70 3.73
C PHE A 20 13.54 -0.39 3.63
N SER A 21 13.20 -1.62 4.03
CA SER A 21 14.00 -2.78 3.61
C SER A 21 14.03 -2.88 2.08
N PHE A 22 15.04 -3.54 1.51
CA PHE A 22 15.15 -3.71 0.05
C PHE A 22 13.84 -4.25 -0.55
N THR A 23 13.31 -5.32 0.03
CA THR A 23 12.06 -5.94 -0.42
C THR A 23 10.86 -5.00 -0.28
N ALA A 24 10.71 -4.32 0.85
CA ALA A 24 9.63 -3.36 1.02
C ALA A 24 9.73 -2.25 -0.03
N SER A 25 10.93 -1.72 -0.28
CA SER A 25 11.14 -0.68 -1.29
C SER A 25 10.74 -1.11 -2.70
N THR A 26 10.92 -2.39 -3.05
CA THR A 26 10.53 -2.92 -4.37
C THR A 26 9.02 -3.02 -4.55
N PHE A 27 8.28 -3.42 -3.50
CA PHE A 27 6.85 -3.77 -3.62
C PHE A 27 5.87 -2.77 -3.03
N ILE A 28 6.35 -1.81 -2.22
CA ILE A 28 5.48 -0.86 -1.55
C ILE A 28 4.66 -0.03 -2.55
N ASP A 29 5.19 0.31 -3.74
CA ASP A 29 4.40 1.08 -4.71
C ASP A 29 3.22 0.30 -5.28
N TYR A 30 3.33 -1.03 -5.41
CA TYR A 30 2.17 -1.89 -5.75
C TYR A 30 1.15 -1.91 -4.61
N CYS A 31 1.63 -1.89 -3.38
CA CYS A 31 0.79 -1.80 -2.18
C CYS A 31 0.03 -0.46 -2.15
N LEU A 32 0.71 0.66 -2.43
CA LEU A 32 0.13 2.00 -2.46
C LEU A 32 -0.92 2.16 -3.56
N THR A 33 -0.66 1.68 -4.78
CA THR A 33 -1.65 1.77 -5.86
C THR A 33 -2.83 0.83 -5.64
N GLY A 34 -2.61 -0.33 -5.00
CA GLY A 34 -3.69 -1.16 -4.49
C GLY A 34 -4.54 -0.45 -3.44
N ALA A 35 -3.92 0.26 -2.51
CA ALA A 35 -4.61 1.06 -1.49
C ALA A 35 -5.47 2.16 -2.13
N ILE A 36 -4.97 2.84 -3.17
CA ILE A 36 -5.74 3.81 -3.95
C ILE A 36 -7.03 3.18 -4.51
N LEU A 37 -6.96 2.00 -5.13
CA LEU A 37 -8.15 1.31 -5.63
C LEU A 37 -9.12 0.98 -4.49
N MET A 38 -8.61 0.49 -3.36
CA MET A 38 -9.44 0.15 -2.19
C MET A 38 -10.11 1.36 -1.56
N GLU A 39 -9.48 2.54 -1.61
CA GLU A 39 -10.04 3.81 -1.13
C GLU A 39 -11.06 4.39 -2.10
N LEU A 40 -10.78 4.35 -3.41
CA LEU A 40 -11.75 4.74 -4.44
C LEU A 40 -13.02 3.87 -4.38
N GLU A 41 -12.87 2.56 -4.18
CA GLU A 41 -14.00 1.63 -3.99
C GLU A 41 -14.77 1.96 -2.72
N HIS A 42 -14.07 2.25 -1.61
CA HIS A 42 -14.71 2.63 -0.35
C HIS A 42 -15.53 3.92 -0.48
N LEU A 43 -15.02 4.90 -1.23
CA LEU A 43 -15.69 6.15 -1.55
C LEU A 43 -16.78 6.00 -2.63
N LYS A 44 -17.03 4.79 -3.13
CA LYS A 44 -17.97 4.50 -4.24
C LYS A 44 -17.66 5.29 -5.51
N ARG A 45 -16.40 5.68 -5.71
CA ARG A 45 -15.91 6.32 -6.95
C ARG A 45 -15.76 5.30 -8.06
N ILE A 46 -15.44 4.07 -7.70
CA ILE A 46 -15.32 2.93 -8.62
C ILE A 46 -16.10 1.72 -8.09
N ARG A 47 -16.45 0.83 -9.02
CA ARG A 47 -16.85 -0.56 -8.76
C ARG A 47 -15.79 -1.48 -9.34
N VAL A 48 -15.52 -2.56 -8.61
CA VAL A 48 -14.48 -3.52 -8.98
C VAL A 48 -15.12 -4.90 -9.08
N ASP A 49 -14.88 -5.58 -10.19
CA ASP A 49 -15.10 -7.02 -10.33
C ASP A 49 -13.81 -7.72 -10.79
N LYS A 50 -13.86 -9.05 -10.98
CA LYS A 50 -12.67 -9.85 -11.35
C LYS A 50 -12.09 -9.54 -12.74
N LYS A 51 -12.89 -8.92 -13.63
CA LYS A 51 -12.58 -8.64 -15.04
C LYS A 51 -12.41 -7.15 -15.31
N THR A 52 -13.08 -6.28 -14.55
CA THR A 52 -13.15 -4.86 -14.85
C THR A 52 -13.14 -3.98 -13.60
N VAL A 53 -12.64 -2.75 -13.79
CA VAL A 53 -12.90 -1.61 -12.91
C VAL A 53 -13.77 -0.63 -13.68
N GLU A 54 -14.89 -0.24 -13.09
CA GLU A 54 -15.87 0.71 -13.62
C GLU A 54 -15.82 1.99 -12.78
N VAL A 55 -15.75 3.15 -13.44
CA VAL A 55 -15.88 4.45 -12.76
C VAL A 55 -17.36 4.75 -12.55
N LEU A 56 -17.77 4.96 -11.31
CA LEU A 56 -19.15 5.26 -10.93
C LEU A 56 -19.40 6.77 -10.81
N ASP A 57 -18.42 7.53 -10.31
CA ASP A 57 -18.56 8.96 -10.08
C ASP A 57 -17.20 9.68 -10.20
N ALA A 58 -17.00 10.35 -11.33
CA ALA A 58 -15.80 11.12 -11.66
C ALA A 58 -15.85 12.59 -11.23
N ARG A 59 -16.91 13.04 -10.54
CA ARG A 59 -16.99 14.43 -10.09
C ARG A 59 -15.86 14.74 -9.10
N PRO A 60 -15.30 15.97 -9.12
CA PRO A 60 -14.28 16.37 -8.18
C PRO A 60 -14.66 16.09 -6.73
N PHE A 61 -13.66 15.69 -5.94
CA PHE A 61 -13.75 15.43 -4.52
C PHE A 61 -12.46 15.87 -3.85
N ASN A 62 -12.53 16.34 -2.61
CA ASN A 62 -11.42 17.01 -1.92
C ASN A 62 -10.27 16.04 -1.50
N ASN A 63 -9.75 15.27 -2.45
CA ASN A 63 -8.61 14.37 -2.34
C ASN A 63 -7.93 14.28 -3.70
N ARG A 64 -7.03 15.23 -3.97
CA ARG A 64 -6.33 15.38 -5.26
C ARG A 64 -5.61 14.11 -5.71
N ARG A 65 -5.05 13.34 -4.77
CA ARG A 65 -4.31 12.09 -5.06
C ARG A 65 -5.22 11.03 -5.66
N LEU A 66 -6.40 10.84 -5.08
CA LEU A 66 -7.38 9.89 -5.59
C LEU A 66 -8.04 10.39 -6.87
N GLU A 67 -8.24 11.71 -7.02
CA GLU A 67 -8.70 12.30 -8.29
C GLU A 67 -7.72 12.03 -9.44
N LEU A 68 -6.42 12.28 -9.23
CA LEU A 68 -5.35 12.01 -10.21
C LEU A 68 -5.29 10.52 -10.59
N ALA A 69 -5.62 9.62 -9.67
CA ALA A 69 -5.71 8.20 -9.95
C ALA A 69 -6.97 7.82 -10.77
N LEU A 70 -8.06 8.58 -10.60
CA LEU A 70 -9.33 8.34 -11.27
C LEU A 70 -9.33 8.85 -12.72
N GLU A 71 -8.65 9.97 -12.99
CA GLU A 71 -8.51 10.57 -14.33
C GLU A 71 -8.17 9.57 -15.47
N PRO A 72 -7.12 8.73 -15.37
CA PRO A 72 -6.81 7.75 -16.41
C PRO A 72 -7.83 6.61 -16.51
N MET A 73 -8.59 6.33 -15.46
CA MET A 73 -9.65 5.31 -15.47
C MET A 73 -10.87 5.81 -16.21
N ASP A 74 -11.30 7.03 -15.90
CA ASP A 74 -12.47 7.68 -16.48
C ASP A 74 -12.27 7.94 -17.99
N SER A 75 -11.06 8.33 -18.39
CA SER A 75 -10.71 8.55 -19.80
C SER A 75 -10.47 7.26 -20.61
N SER A 76 -10.49 6.08 -19.97
CA SER A 76 -10.21 4.81 -20.66
C SER A 76 -11.40 4.31 -21.47
N LYS A 77 -11.23 4.26 -22.80
CA LYS A 77 -12.22 3.66 -23.72
C LYS A 77 -12.32 2.12 -23.64
N ARG A 78 -11.45 1.47 -22.87
CA ARG A 78 -11.41 0.01 -22.75
C ARG A 78 -11.68 -0.40 -21.32
N HIS A 79 -12.50 -1.44 -21.14
CA HIS A 79 -12.60 -2.12 -19.86
C HIS A 79 -11.28 -2.85 -19.57
N ARG A 80 -10.74 -2.62 -18.37
CA ARG A 80 -9.45 -3.17 -17.94
C ARG A 80 -9.59 -3.84 -16.58
N PRO A 81 -8.91 -4.97 -16.35
CA PRO A 81 -8.98 -5.67 -15.09
C PRO A 81 -8.24 -4.90 -13.98
N PRO A 82 -8.53 -5.17 -12.71
CA PRO A 82 -7.94 -4.41 -11.60
C PRO A 82 -6.40 -4.49 -11.58
N GLU A 83 -5.78 -5.63 -11.92
CA GLU A 83 -4.32 -5.78 -11.96
C GLU A 83 -3.63 -4.88 -13.00
N TYR A 84 -4.34 -4.54 -14.09
CA TYR A 84 -3.85 -3.56 -15.07
C TYR A 84 -3.77 -2.18 -14.41
N TRP A 85 -4.79 -1.79 -13.65
CA TRP A 85 -4.82 -0.49 -13.00
C TRP A 85 -3.79 -0.34 -11.90
N VAL A 86 -3.53 -1.40 -11.11
CA VAL A 86 -2.43 -1.41 -10.13
C VAL A 86 -1.10 -1.05 -10.81
N SER A 87 -0.79 -1.70 -11.94
CA SER A 87 0.43 -1.46 -12.71
C SER A 87 0.45 -0.09 -13.41
N LYS A 88 -0.67 0.28 -14.04
CA LYS A 88 -0.82 1.55 -14.77
C LYS A 88 -0.67 2.74 -13.83
N LEU A 89 -1.36 2.73 -12.68
CA LEU A 89 -1.27 3.79 -11.69
C LEU A 89 0.12 3.92 -11.09
N ARG A 90 0.88 2.82 -10.93
CA ARG A 90 2.28 2.89 -10.49
C ARG A 90 3.13 3.72 -11.44
N SER A 91 2.89 3.57 -12.75
CA SER A 91 3.59 4.35 -13.78
C SER A 91 3.07 5.78 -13.93
N THR A 92 1.79 6.02 -13.66
CA THR A 92 1.15 7.35 -13.75
C THR A 92 1.50 8.23 -12.55
N LEU A 93 1.43 7.67 -11.33
CA LEU A 93 1.62 8.39 -10.07
C LEU A 93 3.08 8.32 -9.62
N LYS A 94 4.00 8.76 -10.50
CA LYS A 94 5.42 8.86 -10.15
C LYS A 94 5.58 9.82 -8.96
N GLY A 95 6.38 9.44 -7.98
CA GLY A 95 6.57 10.24 -6.77
C GLY A 95 5.47 10.09 -5.71
N LEU A 96 4.46 9.24 -5.93
CA LEU A 96 3.39 8.94 -4.95
C LEU A 96 3.96 8.68 -3.55
N ARG A 97 4.92 7.75 -3.44
CA ARG A 97 5.57 7.41 -2.18
C ARG A 97 6.23 8.62 -1.52
N LYS A 98 7.01 9.40 -2.27
CA LYS A 98 7.72 10.58 -1.75
C LYS A 98 6.72 11.62 -1.22
N SER A 99 5.74 11.99 -2.04
CA SER A 99 4.70 12.96 -1.63
C SER A 99 3.89 12.51 -0.40
N LEU A 100 3.64 11.20 -0.25
CA LEU A 100 2.98 10.68 0.95
C LEU A 100 3.86 10.78 2.18
N LEU A 101 5.17 10.53 2.07
CA LEU A 101 6.11 10.66 3.19
C LEU A 101 6.23 12.12 3.65
N GLU A 102 6.28 13.06 2.71
CA GLU A 102 6.25 14.51 2.98
C GLU A 102 4.95 14.89 3.71
N GLU A 103 3.78 14.50 3.18
CA GLU A 103 2.49 14.74 3.85
C GLU A 103 2.39 14.09 5.24
N MET A 104 3.00 12.92 5.43
CA MET A 104 3.04 12.25 6.73
C MET A 104 3.99 12.96 7.72
N ALA A 105 5.06 13.59 7.24
CA ALA A 105 5.91 14.46 8.05
C ALA A 105 5.17 15.73 8.48
N ASP A 106 4.42 16.37 7.57
CA ASP A 106 3.56 17.52 7.86
C ASP A 106 2.49 17.19 8.92
N LYS A 107 1.98 15.96 8.91
CA LYS A 107 1.03 15.43 9.91
C LYS A 107 1.69 14.99 11.23
N ALA A 108 3.00 15.17 11.38
CA ALA A 108 3.79 14.74 12.53
C ALA A 108 3.74 13.22 12.80
N LEU A 109 3.45 12.39 11.79
CA LEU A 109 3.55 10.94 11.88
C LEU A 109 5.00 10.47 11.69
N LEU A 110 5.75 11.22 10.87
CA LEU A 110 7.17 11.01 10.60
C LEU A 110 7.96 12.27 10.96
N ARG A 111 9.28 12.13 11.15
CA ARG A 111 10.22 13.24 11.15
C ARG A 111 10.78 13.39 9.74
N GLU A 112 11.14 14.60 9.33
CA GLU A 112 11.95 14.83 8.14
C GLU A 112 13.38 15.13 8.57
N GLU A 113 14.34 14.31 8.13
CA GLU A 113 15.74 14.45 8.49
C GLU A 113 16.60 14.47 7.23
N GLU A 114 17.40 15.52 7.05
CA GLU A 114 18.42 15.56 6.01
C GLU A 114 19.61 14.69 6.40
N GLN A 115 19.96 13.75 5.54
CA GLN A 115 21.18 12.99 5.66
C GLN A 115 22.20 13.47 4.62
N GLN A 116 23.33 13.99 5.09
CA GLN A 116 24.49 14.22 4.23
C GLN A 116 25.14 12.88 3.86
N GLY A 117 25.23 12.62 2.56
CA GLY A 117 26.00 11.52 2.01
C GLY A 117 27.49 11.86 1.93
N PHE A 118 28.30 10.87 1.58
CA PHE A 118 29.68 11.09 1.18
C PHE A 118 29.64 11.75 -0.22
N LEU A 119 30.21 12.96 -0.36
CA LEU A 119 30.22 13.82 -1.57
C LEU A 119 28.92 14.57 -1.88
N PHE A 120 28.66 15.73 -1.23
CA PHE A 120 27.62 16.76 -1.51
C PHE A 120 26.17 16.32 -1.85
N PHE A 121 25.84 15.03 -1.81
CA PHE A 121 24.49 14.52 -2.01
C PHE A 121 23.76 14.52 -0.67
N THR A 122 22.70 15.31 -0.55
CA THR A 122 21.75 15.21 0.57
C THR A 122 20.62 14.25 0.19
N SER A 123 20.25 13.39 1.12
CA SER A 123 19.08 12.51 0.99
C SER A 123 18.17 12.70 2.20
N THR A 124 16.87 12.84 1.96
CA THR A 124 15.87 12.97 3.03
C THR A 124 15.47 11.60 3.54
N ARG A 125 15.43 11.43 4.87
CA ARG A 125 14.90 10.25 5.54
C ARG A 125 13.66 10.62 6.35
N TYR A 126 12.81 9.62 6.55
CA TYR A 126 11.55 9.80 7.25
C TYR A 126 11.39 8.88 8.47
N PRO A 127 12.17 9.07 9.56
CA PRO A 127 12.02 8.27 10.78
C PRO A 127 10.61 8.40 11.36
N VAL A 128 10.16 7.36 12.05
CA VAL A 128 8.84 7.35 12.69
C VAL A 128 8.85 8.33 13.85
N ARG A 129 7.83 9.18 13.90
CA ARG A 129 7.58 10.11 15.01
C ARG A 129 6.46 9.62 15.91
N ASP A 130 5.36 9.15 15.32
CA ASP A 130 4.22 8.59 16.05
C ASP A 130 4.36 7.07 16.21
N GLU A 131 5.22 6.67 17.15
CA GLU A 131 5.47 5.26 17.50
C GLU A 131 4.20 4.57 18.01
N ARG A 132 3.32 5.32 18.68
CA ARG A 132 2.05 4.80 19.19
C ARG A 132 1.13 4.39 18.04
N ALA A 133 0.93 5.25 17.06
CA ALA A 133 0.11 4.92 15.89
C ALA A 133 0.67 3.70 15.15
N ARG A 134 2.00 3.62 14.99
CA ARG A 134 2.67 2.45 14.40
C ARG A 134 2.38 1.17 15.19
N LYS A 135 2.57 1.22 16.51
CA LYS A 135 2.33 0.08 17.42
C LYS A 135 0.88 -0.36 17.39
N ASP A 136 -0.08 0.56 17.42
CA ASP A 136 -1.51 0.25 17.38
C ASP A 136 -1.90 -0.51 16.09
N ILE A 137 -1.31 -0.15 14.95
CA ILE A 137 -1.52 -0.86 13.68
C ILE A 137 -0.91 -2.26 13.74
N LEU A 138 0.34 -2.39 14.20
CA LEU A 138 1.04 -3.68 14.31
C LEU A 138 0.32 -4.63 15.26
N ASP A 139 -0.08 -4.15 16.44
CA ASP A 139 -0.82 -4.92 17.44
C ASP A 139 -2.15 -5.43 16.87
N ARG A 140 -2.86 -4.58 16.11
CA ARG A 140 -4.11 -4.97 15.44
C ARG A 140 -3.90 -6.04 14.37
N ILE A 141 -2.84 -5.93 13.57
CA ILE A 141 -2.47 -6.95 12.58
C ILE A 141 -2.10 -8.26 13.29
N HIS A 142 -1.27 -8.20 14.33
CA HIS A 142 -0.82 -9.36 15.11
C HIS A 142 -1.98 -10.11 15.75
N ARG A 143 -2.92 -9.40 16.38
CA ARG A 143 -4.15 -9.99 16.94
C ARG A 143 -4.94 -10.80 15.92
N VAL A 144 -5.10 -10.28 14.70
CA VAL A 144 -5.83 -10.97 13.63
C VAL A 144 -5.05 -12.16 13.06
N LEU A 145 -3.73 -11.98 12.86
CA LEU A 145 -2.90 -12.97 12.17
C LEU A 145 -2.50 -14.15 13.06
N LEU A 146 -2.27 -13.92 14.34
CA LEU A 146 -1.66 -14.89 15.26
C LEU A 146 -2.56 -15.27 16.43
N ARG A 147 -3.55 -14.44 16.77
CA ARG A 147 -4.50 -14.71 17.88
C ARG A 147 -5.90 -15.07 17.40
N GLY A 148 -6.11 -15.15 16.08
CA GLY A 148 -7.36 -15.60 15.48
C GLY A 148 -8.51 -14.60 15.57
N GLU A 149 -8.26 -13.34 15.94
CA GLU A 149 -9.30 -12.32 15.99
C GLU A 149 -9.91 -12.06 14.60
N SER A 150 -11.18 -11.63 14.59
CA SER A 150 -11.87 -11.26 13.36
C SER A 150 -11.50 -9.82 12.97
N PRO A 151 -10.97 -9.58 11.76
CA PRO A 151 -10.62 -8.23 11.34
C PRO A 151 -11.85 -7.38 11.05
N ASP A 152 -11.77 -6.08 11.36
CA ASP A 152 -12.66 -5.10 10.74
C ASP A 152 -12.34 -4.93 9.23
N ARG A 153 -13.20 -4.23 8.50
CA ARG A 153 -13.04 -4.04 7.04
C ARG A 153 -11.69 -3.40 6.66
N LYS A 154 -11.21 -2.44 7.46
CA LYS A 154 -9.98 -1.71 7.16
C LYS A 154 -8.75 -2.59 7.40
N THR A 155 -8.75 -3.31 8.49
CA THR A 155 -7.71 -4.27 8.90
C THR A 155 -7.61 -5.42 7.89
N ALA A 156 -8.74 -5.95 7.43
CA ALA A 156 -8.77 -6.96 6.38
C ALA A 156 -8.13 -6.46 5.08
N LYS A 157 -8.48 -5.24 4.63
CA LYS A 157 -7.87 -4.58 3.47
C LYS A 157 -6.36 -4.38 3.63
N LEU A 158 -5.93 -3.86 4.79
CA LEU A 158 -4.51 -3.67 5.09
C LEU A 158 -3.73 -4.99 5.07
N ILE A 159 -4.23 -6.03 5.74
CA ILE A 159 -3.63 -7.37 5.71
C ILE A 159 -3.56 -7.90 4.28
N GLY A 160 -4.62 -7.70 3.49
CA GLY A 160 -4.67 -8.07 2.07
C GLY A 160 -3.58 -7.43 1.23
N LEU A 161 -3.39 -6.12 1.37
CA LEU A 161 -2.35 -5.39 0.67
C LEU A 161 -0.94 -5.85 1.06
N LEU A 162 -0.69 -6.02 2.36
CA LEU A 162 0.62 -6.46 2.88
C LEU A 162 0.94 -7.90 2.47
N TYR A 163 -0.07 -8.78 2.46
CA TYR A 163 0.07 -10.16 2.02
C TYR A 163 0.32 -10.24 0.51
N ALA A 164 -0.49 -9.52 -0.28
CA ALA A 164 -0.42 -9.51 -1.74
C ALA A 164 0.90 -8.93 -2.27
N SER A 165 1.44 -7.91 -1.60
CA SER A 165 2.73 -7.28 -1.94
C SER A 165 3.95 -8.03 -1.41
N GLY A 166 3.77 -9.06 -0.59
CA GLY A 166 4.88 -9.82 0.01
C GLY A 166 5.59 -9.10 1.17
N ILE A 167 5.01 -8.00 1.68
CA ILE A 167 5.57 -7.21 2.80
C ILE A 167 5.26 -7.85 4.16
N LEU A 168 4.10 -8.50 4.30
CA LEU A 168 3.64 -9.11 5.56
C LEU A 168 4.69 -9.94 6.32
N PRO A 169 5.54 -10.77 5.70
CA PRO A 169 6.51 -11.60 6.41
C PRO A 169 7.61 -10.83 7.14
N TYR A 170 7.78 -9.54 6.84
CA TYR A 170 8.73 -8.65 7.51
C TYR A 170 8.12 -7.94 8.73
N LEU A 171 6.82 -8.10 8.96
CA LEU A 171 6.09 -7.51 10.08
C LEU A 171 5.85 -8.50 11.24
N VAL A 172 6.32 -9.72 11.09
CA VAL A 172 6.17 -10.82 12.06
C VAL A 172 7.51 -11.56 12.20
N ASP A 173 7.67 -12.27 13.32
CA ASP A 173 8.89 -13.02 13.57
C ASP A 173 9.04 -14.20 12.62
N LYS A 174 10.29 -14.63 12.42
CA LYS A 174 10.61 -15.70 11.44
C LYS A 174 9.80 -16.98 11.68
N GLY A 175 9.57 -17.36 12.94
CA GLY A 175 8.77 -18.52 13.32
C GLY A 175 7.28 -18.38 13.01
N GLU A 176 6.76 -17.16 13.02
CA GLU A 176 5.33 -16.84 12.86
C GLU A 176 4.92 -16.70 11.38
N ARG A 177 5.89 -16.48 10.48
CA ARG A 177 5.66 -16.21 9.04
C ARG A 177 4.73 -17.20 8.36
N LYS A 178 4.85 -18.50 8.68
CA LYS A 178 4.02 -19.54 8.04
C LYS A 178 2.55 -19.41 8.44
N GLU A 179 2.31 -19.22 9.74
CA GLU A 179 0.98 -19.03 10.31
C GLU A 179 0.35 -17.73 9.83
N ALA A 180 1.07 -16.62 9.95
CA ALA A 180 0.62 -15.31 9.50
C ALA A 180 0.23 -15.31 8.01
N LYS A 181 1.05 -15.93 7.14
CA LYS A 181 0.72 -16.08 5.70
C LYS A 181 -0.53 -16.93 5.47
N LYS A 182 -0.71 -18.01 6.23
CA LYS A 182 -1.90 -18.88 6.12
C LYS A 182 -3.14 -18.08 6.48
N ARG A 183 -3.12 -17.43 7.65
CA ARG A 183 -4.25 -16.62 8.13
C ARG A 183 -4.58 -15.47 7.17
N ALA A 184 -3.57 -14.75 6.68
CA ALA A 184 -3.78 -13.69 5.70
C ALA A 184 -4.40 -14.21 4.40
N LYS A 185 -3.92 -15.36 3.88
CA LYS A 185 -4.49 -15.99 2.69
C LYS A 185 -5.97 -16.34 2.87
N ASP A 186 -6.35 -16.84 4.05
CA ASP A 186 -7.73 -17.19 4.35
C ASP A 186 -8.62 -15.95 4.42
N ILE A 187 -8.15 -14.86 5.06
CA ILE A 187 -8.85 -13.57 5.12
C ILE A 187 -9.08 -12.99 3.72
N THR A 188 -8.11 -13.14 2.81
CA THR A 188 -8.09 -12.43 1.53
C THR A 188 -8.49 -13.30 0.34
N LYS A 189 -8.98 -14.51 0.59
CA LYS A 189 -9.26 -15.51 -0.46
C LYS A 189 -10.15 -14.95 -1.57
N ASP A 190 -11.20 -14.23 -1.17
CA ASP A 190 -12.20 -13.68 -2.08
C ASP A 190 -12.05 -12.17 -2.33
N ASP A 191 -10.99 -11.55 -1.81
CA ASP A 191 -10.70 -10.12 -2.01
C ASP A 191 -10.17 -9.88 -3.43
N ILE A 192 -10.97 -9.22 -4.26
CA ILE A 192 -10.65 -8.95 -5.67
C ILE A 192 -9.42 -8.04 -5.78
N LEU A 193 -9.32 -7.00 -4.95
CA LEU A 193 -8.26 -5.99 -5.05
C LEU A 193 -6.93 -6.51 -4.47
N ALA A 194 -6.96 -7.25 -3.36
CA ALA A 194 -5.76 -7.92 -2.85
C ALA A 194 -5.22 -8.92 -3.88
N ASN A 195 -6.09 -9.70 -4.52
CA ASN A 195 -5.68 -10.62 -5.57
C ASN A 195 -5.12 -9.89 -6.82
N ALA A 196 -5.67 -8.73 -7.17
CA ALA A 196 -5.15 -7.91 -8.26
C ALA A 196 -3.74 -7.38 -7.99
N VAL A 197 -3.47 -6.89 -6.78
CA VAL A 197 -2.13 -6.49 -6.34
C VAL A 197 -1.17 -7.67 -6.44
N LYS A 198 -1.57 -8.84 -5.95
CA LYS A 198 -0.75 -10.06 -6.00
C LYS A 198 -0.37 -10.44 -7.44
N LYS A 199 -1.33 -10.39 -8.37
CA LYS A 199 -1.07 -10.64 -9.79
C LYS A 199 -0.12 -9.61 -10.41
N ALA A 200 -0.29 -8.33 -10.11
CA ALA A 200 0.59 -7.26 -10.62
C ALA A 200 2.04 -7.42 -10.12
N VAL A 201 2.21 -7.79 -8.84
CA VAL A 201 3.51 -8.12 -8.25
C VAL A 201 4.13 -9.34 -8.93
N GLN A 202 3.36 -10.42 -9.10
CA GLN A 202 3.81 -11.64 -9.79
C GLN A 202 4.25 -11.39 -11.23
N ALA A 203 3.54 -10.53 -11.97
CA ALA A 203 3.89 -10.16 -13.34
C ALA A 203 5.26 -9.45 -13.44
N THR A 204 5.68 -8.74 -12.38
CA THR A 204 7.00 -8.09 -12.32
C THR A 204 8.14 -9.13 -12.35
N TYR A 205 7.97 -10.26 -11.66
CA TYR A 205 8.96 -11.34 -11.67
C TYR A 205 8.98 -12.13 -12.98
N ALA A 206 7.87 -12.16 -13.72
CA ALA A 206 7.76 -12.88 -14.98
C ALA A 206 8.37 -12.10 -16.17
N ASN A 207 8.63 -10.80 -16.02
CA ASN A 207 9.25 -9.97 -17.05
C ASN A 207 10.28 -9.00 -16.43
N PRO A 208 11.55 -9.43 -16.25
CA PRO A 208 12.60 -8.65 -15.60
C PRO A 208 13.05 -7.40 -16.36
N ALA A 209 12.56 -7.16 -17.57
CA ALA A 209 13.02 -6.08 -18.47
C ALA A 209 12.69 -4.64 -18.00
N PHE A 210 12.28 -4.45 -16.74
CA PHE A 210 11.98 -3.15 -16.13
C PHE A 210 12.87 -2.83 -14.93
N TYR A 211 14.05 -3.45 -14.85
CA TYR A 211 15.17 -3.04 -14.00
C TYR A 211 16.27 -2.39 -14.82
#